data_AF-A0A6B1GWR2-F1
#
_entry.id   AF-A0A6B1GWR2-F1
#
_cell.length_a   1.000
_cell.length_b   1.000
_cell.length_c   1.000
_cell.angle_alpha   90.00
_cell.angle_beta   90.00
_cell.angle_gamma   90.00
#
_symmetry.space_group_name_H-M   'P 1'
#
loop_
_entity.id
_entity.type
_entity.pdbx_description
1 polymer ?
#
loop_
_entity_poly.entity_id
_entity_poly.type
_entity_poly.pdbx_seq_one_letter_code
_entity_poly.pdbx_strand_id
1 'polypeptide(L)' 'AELVFPVLLVLGLATRATAGALFIFNAMAVISYPTLNPVGIIQHQVWGIMLLIPLFHGAGAISLDHFINKRFPK' A
#
# COMPACT_ATOMS: atom_id res chain seq x y z
N ALA A 1 -7.14 10.38 -4.42
CA ALA A 1 -6.62 9.01 -4.18
C ALA A 1 -5.14 9.04 -3.77
N GLU A 2 -4.29 9.70 -4.55
CA GLU A 2 -2.82 9.71 -4.39
C GLU A 2 -2.32 10.10 -2.99
N LEU A 3 -2.99 11.03 -2.29
CA LEU A 3 -2.60 11.43 -0.92
C LEU A 3 -3.31 10.65 0.19
N VAL A 4 -4.44 10.00 -0.12
CA VAL A 4 -5.27 9.36 0.93
C VAL A 4 -4.75 7.98 1.27
N PHE A 5 -4.51 7.14 0.25
CA PHE A 5 -4.09 5.76 0.49
C PHE A 5 -2.71 5.65 1.19
N PRO A 6 -1.70 6.47 0.88
CA PRO A 6 -0.44 6.43 1.64
C PRO A 6 -0.64 6.76 3.12
N VAL A 7 -1.47 7.75 3.44
CA VAL A 7 -1.77 8.12 4.84
C VAL A 7 -2.47 6.97 5.57
N LEU A 8 -3.47 6.35 4.93
CA LEU A 8 -4.14 5.17 5.48
C LEU A 8 -3.18 4.00 5.70
N LEU A 9 -2.22 3.79 4.79
CA LEU A 9 -1.22 2.73 4.92
C LEU A 9 -0.26 3.00 6.08
N VAL A 10 0.19 4.25 6.25
CA VAL A 10 1.06 4.66 7.37
C VAL A 10 0.37 4.49 8.71
N LEU A 11 -0.92 4.84 8.81
CA LEU A 11 -1.73 4.62 10.02
C LEU A 11 -2.03 3.13 10.27
N GLY A 12 -1.81 2.27 9.27
CA GLY A 12 -2.19 0.86 9.33
C GLY A 12 -3.70 0.68 9.46
N LEU A 13 -4.48 1.44 8.68
CA LEU A 13 -5.93 1.33 8.62
C LEU A 13 -6.36 0.62 7.33
N ALA A 14 -7.21 -0.40 7.49
CA ALA A 14 -7.63 -1.31 6.42
C ALA A 14 -6.40 -1.80 5.61
N THR A 15 -5.33 -2.17 6.31
CA THR A 15 -3.95 -2.27 5.80
C THR A 15 -3.85 -3.08 4.50
N ARG A 16 -4.50 -4.25 4.45
CA ARG A 16 -4.48 -5.11 3.25
C ARG A 16 -5.19 -4.47 2.05
N ALA A 17 -6.34 -3.84 2.29
CA ALA A 17 -7.11 -3.18 1.24
C ALA A 17 -6.37 -1.94 0.72
N THR A 18 -5.82 -1.14 1.63
CA THR A 18 -5.02 0.04 1.28
C THR A 18 -3.75 -0.32 0.53
N ALA A 19 -3.01 -1.35 0.96
CA ALA A 19 -1.83 -1.86 0.25
C ALA A 19 -2.19 -2.36 -1.16
N GLY A 20 -3.32 -3.08 -1.30
CA GLY A 20 -3.80 -3.55 -2.60
C GLY A 20 -4.19 -2.41 -3.54
N ALA A 21 -4.87 -1.39 -3.03
CA ALA A 21 -5.21 -0.18 -3.80
C ALA A 21 -3.95 0.56 -4.28
N LEU A 22 -2.95 0.72 -3.41
CA LEU A 22 -1.66 1.32 -3.78
C LEU A 22 -0.87 0.47 -4.78
N PHE A 23 -0.93 -0.85 -4.68
CA PHE A 23 -0.27 -1.74 -5.62
C PHE A 23 -0.87 -1.60 -7.02
N ILE A 24 -2.20 -1.59 -7.13
CA ILE A 24 -2.89 -1.36 -8.41
C ILE A 24 -2.57 0.05 -8.94
N PHE A 25 -2.62 1.08 -8.09
CA PHE A 25 -2.27 2.44 -8.48
C PHE A 25 -0.82 2.55 -8.99
N ASN A 26 0.12 1.88 -8.32
CA ASN A 26 1.52 1.82 -8.74
C ASN A 26 1.68 1.17 -10.13
N ALA A 27 0.99 0.05 -10.38
CA ALA A 27 0.99 -0.59 -11.70
C ALA A 27 0.36 0.33 -12.77
N MET A 28 -0.75 1.00 -12.43
CA MET A 28 -1.40 1.95 -13.32
C MET A 28 -0.49 3.13 -13.68
N ALA A 29 0.38 3.59 -12.77
CA ALA A 29 1.36 4.62 -13.09
C ALA A 29 2.34 4.16 -14.18
N VAL A 30 2.87 2.94 -14.11
CA VAL A 30 3.77 2.41 -15.16
C VAL A 30 3.03 2.24 -16.48
N ILE A 31 1.80 1.69 -16.46
CA ILE A 31 1.00 1.45 -17.67
C ILE A 31 0.61 2.77 -18.35
N SER A 32 0.27 3.79 -17.57
CA SER A 32 -0.22 5.08 -18.09
C SER A 32 0.89 5.96 -18.66
N TYR A 33 2.15 5.74 -18.25
CA TYR A 33 3.31 6.53 -18.70
C TYR A 33 4.31 5.66 -19.47
N PRO A 34 4.04 5.34 -20.76
CA PRO A 34 4.91 4.47 -21.56
C PRO A 34 6.31 5.06 -21.84
N THR A 35 6.49 6.37 -21.66
CA THR A 35 7.78 7.07 -21.80
C THR A 35 8.51 7.23 -20.46
N LEU A 36 8.12 6.49 -19.42
CA LEU A 36 8.79 6.52 -18.12
C LEU A 36 10.24 6.09 -18.28
N ASN A 37 11.17 6.87 -17.71
CA ASN A 37 12.59 6.54 -17.80
C ASN A 37 12.92 5.23 -17.03
N PRO A 38 14.05 4.58 -17.32
CA PRO A 38 14.41 3.30 -16.68
C PRO A 38 14.46 3.36 -15.15
N VAL A 39 14.93 4.48 -14.59
CA VAL A 39 15.01 4.68 -13.13
C VAL A 39 13.62 4.71 -12.51
N GLY A 40 12.65 5.37 -13.16
CA GLY A 40 11.26 5.42 -12.73
C GLY A 40 10.63 4.04 -12.72
N ILE A 41 10.89 3.20 -13.73
CA ILE A 41 10.39 1.82 -13.77
C ILE A 41 10.95 1.01 -12.59
N ILE A 42 12.26 1.09 -12.33
CA ILE A 42 12.89 0.41 -11.19
C ILE A 42 12.29 0.87 -9.86
N GLN A 43 12.04 2.18 -9.69
CA GLN A 43 11.36 2.66 -8.49
C GLN A 43 9.97 2.02 -8.36
N HIS A 44 9.15 2.01 -9.40
CA HIS A 44 7.82 1.37 -9.30
C HIS A 44 7.90 -0.13 -8.96
N GLN A 45 8.89 -0.86 -9.49
CA GLN A 45 9.12 -2.25 -9.10
C GLN A 45 9.46 -2.39 -7.62
N VAL A 46 10.40 -1.58 -7.11
CA VAL A 46 10.82 -1.61 -5.69
C VAL A 46 9.64 -1.32 -4.78
N TRP A 47 8.90 -0.25 -5.07
CA TRP A 47 7.72 0.14 -4.29
C TRP A 47 6.60 -0.90 -4.39
N GLY A 48 6.37 -1.47 -5.57
CA GLY A 48 5.41 -2.55 -5.79
C GLY A 48 5.74 -3.78 -4.95
N ILE A 49 7.00 -4.22 -4.92
CA ILE A 49 7.46 -5.34 -4.09
C ILE A 49 7.27 -5.03 -2.60
N MET A 50 7.61 -3.81 -2.16
CA MET A 50 7.42 -3.40 -0.76
C MET A 50 5.94 -3.45 -0.35
N LEU A 51 5.02 -3.08 -1.23
CA LEU A 51 3.57 -3.14 -0.97
C LEU A 51 3.02 -4.57 -0.86
N LEU A 52 3.69 -5.57 -1.44
CA LEU A 52 3.29 -6.97 -1.29
C LEU A 52 3.40 -7.46 0.16
N ILE A 53 4.32 -6.89 0.94
CA ILE A 53 4.52 -7.27 2.35
C ILE A 53 3.23 -7.01 3.16
N PRO A 54 2.73 -5.77 3.31
CA PRO A 54 1.48 -5.50 4.04
C PRO A 54 0.25 -6.09 3.35
N LEU A 55 0.28 -6.29 2.03
CA LEU A 55 -0.82 -6.94 1.30
C LEU A 55 -1.01 -8.39 1.76
N PHE A 56 0.07 -9.17 1.87
CA PHE A 56 0.01 -10.58 2.23
C PHE A 56 0.07 -10.83 3.74
N HIS A 57 0.88 -10.08 4.47
CA HIS A 57 1.09 -10.28 5.92
C HIS A 57 0.11 -9.46 6.78
N GLY A 58 -0.51 -8.40 6.23
CA GLY A 58 -1.44 -7.55 6.96
C GLY A 58 -0.78 -6.56 7.91
N ALA A 59 -1.56 -6.09 8.88
CA ALA A 59 -1.19 -5.01 9.79
C ALA A 59 -0.41 -5.52 11.02
N GLY A 60 0.59 -4.76 11.47
CA GLY A 60 1.38 -5.08 12.67
C GLY A 60 0.73 -4.63 13.99
N ALA A 61 1.38 -4.91 15.13
CA ALA A 61 0.85 -4.62 16.47
C ALA A 61 0.64 -3.11 16.77
N ILE A 62 1.33 -2.23 16.04
CA ILE A 62 1.24 -0.75 16.20
C ILE A 62 0.18 -0.15 15.25
N SER A 63 -0.46 -0.96 14.41
CA SER A 63 -1.47 -0.48 13.44
C SER A 63 -2.78 -0.06 14.10
N LEU A 64 -3.48 0.91 13.49
CA LEU A 64 -4.83 1.27 13.92
C LEU A 64 -5.81 0.08 13.80
N ASP A 65 -5.62 -0.79 12.79
CA ASP A 65 -6.34 -2.07 12.68
C ASP A 65 -6.20 -2.93 13.94
N HIS A 66 -5.00 -3.02 14.51
CA HIS A 66 -4.77 -3.77 15.74
C HIS A 66 -5.48 -3.14 16.95
N PHE A 67 -5.40 -1.82 17.10
CA PHE A 67 -6.08 -1.11 18.19
C PHE A 67 -7.60 -1.22 18.09
N ILE A 68 -8.17 -1.13 16.88
CA ILE A 68 -9.62 -1.27 16.64
C ILE A 68 -10.07 -2.69 16.99
N ASN A 69 -9.38 -3.73 16.51
CA ASN A 69 -9.73 -5.13 16.82
C ASN A 69 -9.62 -5.45 18.32
N LYS A 70 -8.68 -4.82 19.03
CA LYS A 70 -8.56 -4.98 20.49
C LYS A 70 -9.68 -4.26 21.25
N ARG A 71 -10.12 -3.09 20.77
CA ARG A 71 -11.18 -2.29 21.42
C ARG A 71 -12.57 -2.85 21.15
N PHE A 72 -12.78 -3.40 19.96
CA PHE A 72 -14.02 -4.01 19.50
C PHE A 72 -13.74 -5.43 18.99
N PRO A 73 -13.47 -6.38 19.89
CA PRO A 73 -13.34 -7.78 19.50
C PRO A 73 -14.64 -8.26 18.86
N LYS A 74 -14.52 -9.04 17.78
CA LYS A 74 -15.64 -9.65 17.08
C LYS A 74 -16.35 -10.69 17.94
#